data_AF-X1P087-F1
#
_entry.id   AF-X1P087-F1
#
_cell.length_a   1.000
_cell.length_b   1.000
_cell.length_c   1.000
_cell.angle_alpha   90.00
_cell.angle_beta   90.00
_cell.angle_gamma   90.00
#
_symmetry.space_group_name_H-M   'P 1'
#
loop_
_entity.id
_entity.type
_entity.pdbx_description
1 polymer ?
#
loop_
_entity_poly.entity_id
_entity_poly.type
_entity_poly.pdbx_seq_one_letter_code
_entity_poly.pdbx_strand_id
1 'polypeptide(L)'
;RIRPWKAQGKYCGLLPFGAMKGEDGIPLPDIQERKANINGQEVTVRNYEGLVMAFELGAQGKSDREVAVALNAGGYRTTGNKGNGPFSMSTLSYILQNRFYVGELPNGNGGWVKGKQKPFIDLQLFDTVQELKARRRRLPKTITLQARTYSLSCVAWCNRCGGKVHMHMNDRGKPRVYCNSRSQGLGCDFSATFLDVYETQIEWYLENFVIPEDYQKKILDAHRKLEAAYTN
;
A
#
# COMPACT_ATOMS: atom_id res chain seq x y z
N ARG A 1 -8.91 33.05 -12.77
CA ARG A 1 -9.25 34.07 -11.73
C ARG A 1 -8.76 33.56 -10.37
N ILE A 2 -7.68 34.14 -9.83
CA ILE A 2 -7.16 33.78 -8.50
C ILE A 2 -8.21 34.26 -7.48
N ARG A 3 -8.71 33.36 -6.61
CA ARG A 3 -9.70 33.75 -5.59
C ARG A 3 -9.07 34.75 -4.61
N PRO A 4 -9.78 35.82 -4.19
CA PRO A 4 -9.18 37.01 -3.56
C PRO A 4 -8.39 36.75 -2.27
N TRP A 5 -8.72 35.70 -1.51
CA TRP A 5 -7.97 35.29 -0.31
C TRP A 5 -6.64 34.58 -0.61
N LYS A 6 -6.48 33.97 -1.79
CA LYS A 6 -5.22 33.31 -2.19
C LYS A 6 -4.11 34.32 -2.44
N ALA A 7 -4.46 35.51 -2.95
CA ALA A 7 -3.55 36.64 -3.08
C ALA A 7 -3.06 37.16 -1.72
N GLN A 8 -3.79 36.88 -0.64
CA GLN A 8 -3.43 37.24 0.73
C GLN A 8 -2.61 36.17 1.45
N GLY A 9 -2.28 35.04 0.79
CA GLY A 9 -1.43 33.97 1.35
C GLY A 9 -2.07 33.18 2.50
N LYS A 10 -3.40 33.21 2.65
CA LYS A 10 -4.14 32.47 3.68
C LYS A 10 -4.62 31.12 3.14
N TYR A 11 -4.55 30.08 3.99
CA TYR A 11 -5.08 28.75 3.65
C TYR A 11 -6.61 28.76 3.61
N CYS A 12 -7.22 28.02 2.69
CA CYS A 12 -8.67 27.90 2.60
C CYS A 12 -9.15 26.46 2.68
N GLY A 13 -10.10 26.25 3.59
CA GLY A 13 -10.70 24.95 3.89
C GLY A 13 -10.31 24.48 5.29
N LEU A 14 -10.63 23.22 5.57
CA LEU A 14 -10.20 22.53 6.77
C LEU A 14 -8.67 22.39 6.77
N LEU A 15 -8.05 22.77 7.89
CA LEU A 15 -6.61 22.66 8.03
C LEU A 15 -6.15 21.20 8.04
N PRO A 16 -5.01 20.88 7.41
CA PRO A 16 -4.43 19.53 7.47
C PRO A 16 -4.11 19.08 8.90
N PHE A 17 -3.97 17.78 9.08
CA PHE A 17 -3.57 17.19 10.37
C PHE A 17 -2.26 17.82 10.88
N GLY A 18 -2.19 18.08 12.20
CA GLY A 18 -1.05 18.74 12.86
C GLY A 18 -1.06 20.27 12.76
N ALA A 19 -2.09 20.86 12.15
CA ALA A 19 -2.28 22.31 12.06
C ALA A 19 -3.56 22.76 12.76
N MET A 20 -3.49 23.89 13.48
CA MET A 20 -4.63 24.58 14.06
C MET A 20 -4.72 26.02 13.53
N LYS A 21 -5.90 26.62 13.60
CA LYS A 21 -6.14 27.99 13.14
C LYS A 21 -5.65 28.96 14.23
N GLY A 22 -4.67 29.79 13.92
CA GLY A 22 -4.28 30.92 14.77
C GLY A 22 -5.27 32.08 14.71
N GLU A 23 -5.12 33.05 15.60
CA GLU A 23 -6.04 34.19 15.77
C GLU A 23 -6.24 34.98 14.47
N ASP A 24 -5.17 35.22 13.71
CA ASP A 24 -5.20 35.95 12.43
C ASP A 24 -5.68 35.12 11.21
N GLY A 25 -6.05 33.87 11.46
CA GLY A 25 -6.29 32.86 10.42
C GLY A 25 -5.02 32.35 9.74
N ILE A 26 -3.84 32.62 10.33
CA ILE A 26 -2.57 32.01 9.95
C ILE A 26 -2.47 30.64 10.62
N PRO A 27 -2.17 29.56 9.89
CA PRO A 27 -2.03 28.25 10.51
C PRO A 27 -0.83 28.17 11.45
N LEU A 28 -1.05 27.51 12.59
CA LEU A 28 -0.05 27.26 13.63
C LEU A 28 0.04 25.75 13.91
N PRO A 29 1.16 25.26 14.48
CA PRO A 29 1.26 23.91 15.01
C PRO A 29 0.13 23.58 16.00
N ASP A 30 -0.55 22.45 15.79
CA ASP A 30 -1.61 21.97 16.70
C ASP A 30 -1.00 21.30 17.93
N ILE A 31 -0.73 22.13 18.95
CA ILE A 31 -0.21 21.71 20.26
C ILE A 31 -1.30 21.42 21.29
N GLN A 32 -2.58 21.40 20.89
CA GLN A 32 -3.67 21.13 21.82
C GLN A 32 -3.61 19.69 22.32
N GLU A 33 -3.72 19.54 23.64
CA GLU A 33 -3.74 18.24 24.30
C GLU A 33 -5.08 17.55 24.07
N ARG A 34 -4.99 16.28 23.67
CA ARG A 34 -6.16 15.43 23.41
C ARG A 34 -5.98 14.11 24.11
N LYS A 35 -7.06 13.61 24.71
CA LYS A 35 -7.09 12.29 25.33
C LYS A 35 -7.34 11.23 24.26
N ALA A 36 -6.43 10.27 24.15
CA ALA A 36 -6.56 9.10 23.32
C ALA A 36 -6.60 7.86 24.21
N ASN A 37 -7.44 6.88 23.87
CA ASN A 37 -7.44 5.60 24.54
C ASN A 37 -6.62 4.60 23.71
N ILE A 38 -5.59 4.03 24.33
CA ILE A 38 -4.73 3.00 23.76
C ILE A 38 -4.82 1.78 24.67
N ASN A 39 -5.46 0.71 24.20
CA ASN A 39 -5.62 -0.55 24.94
C ASN A 39 -6.19 -0.39 26.36
N GLY A 40 -7.13 0.54 26.55
CA GLY A 40 -7.74 0.80 27.86
C GLY A 40 -6.99 1.84 28.71
N GLN A 41 -5.80 2.28 28.28
CA GLN A 41 -5.03 3.34 28.95
C GLN A 41 -5.28 4.69 28.29
N GLU A 42 -5.55 5.71 29.09
CA GLU A 42 -5.68 7.10 28.62
C GLU A 42 -4.28 7.72 28.45
N VAL A 43 -4.02 8.25 27.26
CA VAL A 43 -2.76 8.88 26.87
C VAL A 43 -3.05 10.26 26.30
N THR A 44 -2.27 11.26 26.71
CA THR A 44 -2.34 12.61 26.14
C THR A 44 -1.50 12.67 24.88
N VAL A 45 -2.10 13.13 23.78
CA VAL A 45 -1.44 13.29 22.48
C VAL A 45 -1.61 14.71 21.95
N ARG A 46 -0.64 15.19 21.17
CA ARG A 46 -0.71 16.45 20.43
C ARG A 46 -0.55 16.17 18.94
N ASN A 47 -1.47 16.66 18.12
CA ASN A 47 -1.49 16.31 16.69
C ASN A 47 -0.22 16.75 15.96
N TYR A 48 0.40 17.86 16.37
CA TYR A 48 1.68 18.29 15.81
C TYR A 48 2.81 17.27 16.03
N GLU A 49 2.87 16.63 17.20
CA GLU A 49 3.87 15.58 17.49
C GLU A 49 3.65 14.36 16.59
N GLY A 50 2.38 13.96 16.37
CA GLY A 50 2.03 12.91 15.42
C GLY A 50 2.40 13.28 13.96
N LEU A 51 2.28 14.55 13.58
CA LEU A 51 2.70 15.01 12.25
C LEU A 51 4.22 14.88 12.09
N VAL A 52 4.99 15.34 13.07
CA VAL A 52 6.46 15.26 13.06
C VAL A 52 6.90 13.78 12.99
N MET A 53 6.34 12.93 13.84
CA MET A 53 6.58 11.48 13.83
C MET A 53 6.31 10.86 12.45
N ALA A 54 5.24 11.29 11.76
CA ALA A 54 4.92 10.77 10.44
C ALA A 54 6.02 11.06 9.40
N PHE A 55 6.56 12.27 9.41
CA PHE A 55 7.65 12.68 8.50
C PHE A 55 8.98 12.01 8.87
N GLU A 56 9.30 11.89 10.16
CA GLU A 56 10.50 11.20 10.63
C GLU A 56 10.50 9.71 10.22
N LEU A 57 9.39 9.00 10.45
CA LEU A 57 9.24 7.61 10.02
C LEU A 57 9.32 7.48 8.49
N GLY A 58 8.74 8.43 7.77
CA GLY A 58 8.85 8.50 6.30
C GLY A 58 10.30 8.63 5.85
N ALA A 59 11.10 9.48 6.52
CA ALA A 59 12.50 9.71 6.20
C ALA A 59 13.40 8.53 6.57
N GLN A 60 13.00 7.73 7.57
CA GLN A 60 13.59 6.43 7.86
C GLN A 60 13.24 5.35 6.83
N GLY A 61 12.46 5.67 5.80
CA GLY A 61 12.09 4.74 4.75
C GLY A 61 10.90 3.84 5.08
N LYS A 62 10.10 4.13 6.10
CA LYS A 62 8.84 3.40 6.33
C LYS A 62 7.84 3.65 5.20
N SER A 63 6.97 2.67 4.94
CA SER A 63 5.86 2.81 3.99
C SER A 63 4.70 3.60 4.59
N ASP A 64 3.89 4.24 3.74
CA ASP A 64 2.67 4.97 4.16
C ASP A 64 1.75 4.10 5.04
N ARG A 65 1.74 2.78 4.81
CA ARG A 65 1.00 1.82 5.64
C ARG A 65 1.63 1.65 7.02
N GLU A 66 2.95 1.45 7.10
CA GLU A 66 3.67 1.33 8.37
C GLU A 66 3.56 2.61 9.20
N VAL A 67 3.67 3.79 8.57
CA VAL A 67 3.47 5.08 9.24
C VAL A 67 2.05 5.18 9.80
N ALA A 68 1.03 4.81 9.01
CA ALA A 68 -0.36 4.81 9.49
C ALA A 68 -0.57 3.88 10.70
N VAL A 69 0.02 2.69 10.67
CA VAL A 69 -0.02 1.74 11.80
C VAL A 69 0.66 2.34 13.04
N ALA A 70 1.84 2.94 12.89
CA ALA A 70 2.57 3.56 13.99
C ALA A 70 1.79 4.72 14.62
N LEU A 71 1.20 5.60 13.81
CA LEU A 71 0.37 6.70 14.31
C LEU A 71 -0.88 6.19 15.05
N ASN A 72 -1.54 5.18 14.51
CA ASN A 72 -2.72 4.59 15.13
C ASN A 72 -2.40 3.95 16.49
N ALA A 73 -1.25 3.25 16.56
CA ALA A 73 -0.73 2.66 17.78
C ALA A 73 -0.33 3.71 18.82
N GLY A 74 0.18 4.87 18.38
CA GLY A 74 0.47 6.03 19.23
C GLY A 74 -0.76 6.84 19.66
N GLY A 75 -1.98 6.40 19.32
CA GLY A 75 -3.22 7.06 19.73
C GLY A 75 -3.66 8.24 18.85
N TYR A 76 -2.91 8.58 17.81
CA TYR A 76 -3.28 9.66 16.89
C TYR A 76 -4.46 9.26 16.00
N ARG A 77 -5.35 10.22 15.70
CA ARG A 77 -6.52 10.01 14.84
C ARG A 77 -6.61 11.11 13.78
N THR A 78 -7.29 10.80 12.68
CA THR A 78 -7.52 11.77 11.60
C THR A 78 -8.35 12.94 12.12
N THR A 79 -8.13 14.14 11.59
CA THR A 79 -8.98 15.30 11.85
C THR A 79 -9.81 15.64 10.62
N GLY A 80 -11.07 16.05 10.82
CA GLY A 80 -11.88 16.68 9.76
C GLY A 80 -13.34 16.27 9.66
N ASN A 81 -13.95 16.57 8.50
CA ASN A 81 -15.39 16.40 8.26
C ASN A 81 -15.89 14.95 8.40
N LYS A 82 -14.99 13.97 8.30
CA LYS A 82 -15.31 12.55 8.47
C LYS A 82 -15.10 12.05 9.90
N GLY A 83 -14.77 12.93 10.83
CA GLY A 83 -14.54 12.61 12.25
C GLY A 83 -13.16 12.02 12.55
N ASN A 84 -13.02 11.56 13.80
CA ASN A 84 -11.76 11.10 14.39
C ASN A 84 -11.51 9.61 14.18
N GLY A 85 -11.34 9.21 12.92
CA GLY A 85 -11.06 7.82 12.52
C GLY A 85 -9.58 7.43 12.61
N PRO A 86 -9.28 6.12 12.47
CA PRO A 86 -7.91 5.65 12.31
C PRO A 86 -7.31 6.12 10.98
N PHE A 87 -6.00 6.33 10.98
CA PHE A 87 -5.24 6.62 9.79
C PHE A 87 -5.20 5.43 8.84
N SER A 88 -5.43 5.71 7.56
CA SER A 88 -5.24 4.75 6.47
C SER A 88 -3.99 5.09 5.65
N MET A 89 -3.50 4.12 4.89
CA MET A 89 -2.36 4.32 3.98
C MET A 89 -2.61 5.45 2.97
N SER A 90 -3.85 5.59 2.46
CA SER A 90 -4.19 6.67 1.54
C SER A 90 -4.16 8.04 2.22
N THR A 91 -4.71 8.14 3.44
CA THR A 91 -4.63 9.37 4.24
C THR A 91 -3.19 9.81 4.46
N LEU A 92 -2.31 8.88 4.84
CA LEU A 92 -0.88 9.19 5.03
C LEU A 92 -0.20 9.57 3.72
N SER A 93 -0.57 8.95 2.61
CA SER A 93 -0.03 9.31 1.30
C SER A 93 -0.31 10.77 0.96
N TYR A 94 -1.51 11.28 1.28
CA TYR A 94 -1.86 12.69 1.10
C TYR A 94 -1.11 13.60 2.07
N ILE A 95 -1.03 13.26 3.35
CA ILE A 95 -0.32 14.06 4.36
C ILE A 95 1.16 14.22 3.98
N LEU A 96 1.86 13.11 3.71
CA LEU A 96 3.30 13.12 3.44
C LEU A 96 3.67 13.81 2.11
N GLN A 97 2.72 14.03 1.19
CA GLN A 97 2.95 14.75 -0.07
C GLN A 97 2.51 16.22 -0.01
N ASN A 98 1.88 16.64 1.08
CA ASN A 98 1.26 17.95 1.17
C ASN A 98 2.30 19.05 1.40
N ARG A 99 2.55 19.88 0.39
CA ARG A 99 3.50 20.99 0.45
C ARG A 99 3.07 22.13 1.39
N PHE A 100 1.85 22.08 1.91
CA PHE A 100 1.43 22.90 3.04
C PHE A 100 2.44 22.87 4.20
N TYR A 101 2.98 21.69 4.52
CA TYR A 101 3.87 21.53 5.66
C TYR A 101 5.24 22.22 5.49
N VAL A 102 5.66 22.48 4.25
CA VAL A 102 6.86 23.29 3.94
C VAL A 102 6.52 24.78 3.71
N GLY A 103 5.31 25.20 4.07
CA GLY A 103 4.89 26.61 3.99
C GLY A 103 4.40 27.05 2.61
N GLU A 104 4.04 26.12 1.73
CA GLU A 104 3.57 26.44 0.38
C GLU A 104 2.08 26.18 0.19
N LEU A 105 1.44 26.98 -0.67
CA LEU A 105 0.02 26.91 -0.99
C LEU A 105 -0.22 26.77 -2.50
N PRO A 106 -1.28 26.05 -2.92
CA PRO A 106 -1.59 25.89 -4.33
C PRO A 106 -2.10 27.21 -4.95
N ASN A 107 -1.41 27.70 -5.97
CA ASN A 107 -1.72 28.96 -6.66
C ASN A 107 -3.04 28.91 -7.46
N GLY A 108 -3.60 27.71 -7.67
CA GLY A 108 -4.86 27.47 -8.39
C GLY A 108 -4.71 27.19 -9.88
N ASN A 109 -3.50 27.36 -10.44
CA ASN A 109 -3.14 27.07 -11.82
C ASN A 109 -2.15 25.90 -11.93
N GLY A 110 -2.12 25.02 -10.93
CA GLY A 110 -1.21 23.87 -10.86
C GLY A 110 0.19 24.16 -10.32
N GLY A 111 0.49 25.40 -9.91
CA GLY A 111 1.75 25.77 -9.25
C GLY A 111 1.62 26.05 -7.76
N TRP A 112 2.74 26.41 -7.13
CA TRP A 112 2.86 26.66 -5.69
C TRP A 112 3.34 28.08 -5.42
N VAL A 113 2.84 28.68 -4.34
CA VAL A 113 3.27 30.00 -3.86
C VAL A 113 3.60 29.91 -2.38
N LYS A 114 4.55 30.72 -1.91
CA LYS A 114 4.89 30.80 -0.49
C LYS A 114 3.70 31.35 0.30
N GLY A 115 3.21 30.56 1.26
CA GLY A 115 2.17 30.96 2.20
C GLY A 115 2.71 31.89 3.28
N LYS A 116 1.80 32.50 4.05
CA LYS A 116 2.18 33.34 5.20
C LYS A 116 2.61 32.54 6.44
N GLN A 117 2.31 31.24 6.47
CA GLN A 117 2.64 30.38 7.59
C GLN A 117 4.14 30.06 7.61
N LYS A 118 4.69 29.90 8.82
CA LYS A 118 6.01 29.30 8.99
C LYS A 118 5.94 27.82 8.56
N PRO A 119 6.95 27.28 7.87
CA PRO A 119 7.05 25.85 7.61
C PRO A 119 6.97 25.05 8.93
N PHE A 120 6.21 23.97 8.92
CA PHE A 120 6.07 23.05 10.05
C PHE A 120 7.12 21.96 10.00
N ILE A 121 7.48 21.56 8.78
CA ILE A 121 8.46 20.54 8.47
C ILE A 121 9.56 21.20 7.65
N ASP A 122 10.82 20.86 7.96
CA ASP A 122 11.95 21.34 7.20
C ASP A 122 11.92 20.83 5.75
N LEU A 123 12.38 21.66 4.81
CA LEU A 123 12.34 21.32 3.40
C LEU A 123 13.20 20.08 3.08
N GLN A 124 14.37 19.93 3.74
CA GLN A 124 15.23 18.76 3.52
C GLN A 124 14.56 17.47 3.99
N LEU A 125 13.87 17.51 5.13
CA LEU A 125 13.11 16.36 5.63
C LEU A 125 11.96 15.99 4.69
N PHE A 126 11.22 16.99 4.20
CA PHE A 126 10.14 16.79 3.23
C PHE A 126 10.65 16.18 1.92
N ASP A 127 11.75 16.71 1.38
CA ASP A 127 12.34 16.26 0.12
C ASP A 127 12.89 14.84 0.23
N THR A 128 13.52 14.50 1.35
CA THR A 128 13.99 13.12 1.65
C THR A 128 12.83 12.13 1.60
N VAL A 129 11.68 12.48 2.20
CA VAL A 129 10.47 11.66 2.15
C VAL A 129 9.96 11.52 0.70
N GLN A 130 9.94 12.60 -0.08
CA GLN A 130 9.50 12.54 -1.48
C GLN A 130 10.42 11.65 -2.32
N GLU A 131 11.72 11.74 -2.14
CA GLU A 131 12.70 10.93 -2.85
C GLU A 131 12.53 9.44 -2.55
N LEU A 132 12.41 9.07 -1.27
CA LEU A 132 12.18 7.68 -0.86
C LEU A 132 10.87 7.13 -1.44
N LYS A 133 9.81 7.95 -1.47
CA LYS A 133 8.53 7.57 -2.10
C LYS A 133 8.69 7.40 -3.62
N ALA A 134 9.39 8.30 -4.29
CA ALA A 134 9.65 8.21 -5.73
C ALA A 134 10.48 6.96 -6.07
N ARG A 135 11.52 6.68 -5.29
CA ARG A 135 12.32 5.45 -5.39
C ARG A 135 11.44 4.21 -5.23
N ARG A 136 10.60 4.15 -4.20
CA ARG A 136 9.67 3.03 -3.96
C ARG A 136 8.67 2.83 -5.11
N ARG A 137 8.19 3.90 -5.75
CA ARG A 137 7.30 3.80 -6.93
C ARG A 137 8.00 3.21 -8.15
N ARG A 138 9.31 3.41 -8.28
CA ARG A 138 10.13 2.88 -9.40
C ARG A 138 10.58 1.44 -9.18
N LEU A 139 10.71 1.02 -7.92
CA LEU A 139 11.06 -0.36 -7.61
C LEU A 139 9.96 -1.31 -8.09
N PRO A 140 10.32 -2.46 -8.67
CA PRO A 140 9.34 -3.49 -9.00
C PRO A 140 8.59 -3.88 -7.72
N LYS A 141 7.28 -4.09 -7.83
CA LYS A 141 6.46 -4.59 -6.72
C LYS A 141 6.83 -6.05 -6.50
N THR A 142 7.92 -6.29 -5.78
CA THR A 142 8.35 -7.63 -5.41
C THR A 142 7.34 -8.21 -4.42
N ILE A 143 6.93 -9.46 -4.66
CA ILE A 143 6.12 -10.23 -3.72
C ILE A 143 6.88 -10.24 -2.38
N THR A 144 6.23 -9.78 -1.31
CA THR A 144 6.86 -9.73 0.01
C THR A 144 7.13 -11.16 0.51
N LEU A 145 8.17 -11.36 1.32
CA LEU A 145 8.42 -12.65 1.98
C LEU A 145 7.26 -13.10 2.89
N GLN A 146 6.40 -12.16 3.29
CA GLN A 146 5.19 -12.40 4.08
C GLN A 146 3.96 -12.78 3.22
N ALA A 147 4.07 -12.74 1.88
CA ALA A 147 2.99 -13.16 1.03
C ALA A 147 2.73 -14.64 1.24
N ARG A 148 1.46 -15.00 1.45
CA ARG A 148 1.06 -16.40 1.59
C ARG A 148 1.32 -17.12 0.27
N THR A 149 2.09 -18.20 0.35
CA THR A 149 2.23 -19.17 -0.72
C THR A 149 1.13 -20.21 -0.62
N TYR A 150 0.53 -20.51 -1.76
CA TYR A 150 -0.46 -21.59 -1.93
C TYR A 150 0.11 -22.65 -2.88
N SER A 151 -0.33 -23.89 -2.77
CA SER A 151 0.13 -25.05 -3.58
C SER A 151 0.20 -24.77 -5.09
N LEU A 152 -0.78 -24.03 -5.62
CA LEU A 152 -0.91 -23.75 -7.04
C LEU A 152 -0.46 -22.34 -7.44
N SER A 153 0.26 -21.64 -6.55
CA SER A 153 0.80 -20.30 -6.84
C SER A 153 1.74 -20.34 -8.03
N CYS A 154 1.59 -19.40 -8.96
CA CYS A 154 2.39 -19.27 -10.19
C CYS A 154 2.27 -20.40 -11.22
N VAL A 155 1.64 -21.54 -10.89
CA VAL A 155 1.46 -22.69 -11.81
C VAL A 155 0.09 -22.67 -12.46
N ALA A 156 -0.95 -22.23 -11.75
CA ALA A 156 -2.32 -22.29 -12.27
C ALA A 156 -2.67 -21.15 -13.24
N TRP A 157 -3.36 -21.50 -14.31
CA TRP A 157 -3.87 -20.59 -15.34
C TRP A 157 -5.36 -20.84 -15.57
N CYS A 158 -6.07 -19.80 -15.97
CA CYS A 158 -7.50 -19.89 -16.25
C CYS A 158 -7.71 -20.58 -17.60
N ASN A 159 -8.35 -21.76 -17.60
CA ASN A 159 -8.68 -22.48 -18.84
C ASN A 159 -9.69 -21.73 -19.75
N ARG A 160 -10.37 -20.68 -19.25
CA ARG A 160 -11.32 -19.90 -20.05
C ARG A 160 -10.66 -18.76 -20.83
N CYS A 161 -9.81 -17.98 -20.17
CA CYS A 161 -9.23 -16.77 -20.77
C CYS A 161 -7.70 -16.78 -20.89
N GLY A 162 -7.03 -17.85 -20.44
CA GLY A 162 -5.57 -17.94 -20.40
C GLY A 162 -4.90 -16.98 -19.41
N GLY A 163 -5.67 -16.18 -18.65
CA GLY A 163 -5.14 -15.29 -17.63
C GLY A 163 -4.62 -16.05 -16.39
N LYS A 164 -3.73 -15.43 -15.63
CA LYS A 164 -3.28 -15.96 -14.32
C LYS A 164 -4.48 -16.08 -13.38
N VAL A 165 -4.52 -17.17 -12.60
CA VAL A 165 -5.43 -17.25 -11.45
C VAL A 165 -4.71 -16.79 -10.19
N HIS A 166 -5.49 -16.26 -9.26
CA HIS A 166 -5.01 -15.81 -7.97
C HIS A 166 -5.73 -16.60 -6.88
N MET A 167 -5.06 -16.75 -5.74
CA MET A 167 -5.60 -17.38 -4.55
C MET A 167 -5.67 -16.36 -3.43
N HIS A 168 -6.78 -16.34 -2.70
CA HIS A 168 -6.95 -15.47 -1.55
C HIS A 168 -7.71 -16.18 -0.44
N MET A 169 -7.32 -15.93 0.80
CA MET A 169 -8.01 -16.47 1.97
C MET A 169 -9.34 -15.76 2.17
N ASN A 170 -10.46 -16.49 2.25
CA ASN A 170 -11.72 -15.86 2.63
C ASN A 170 -11.75 -15.55 4.15
N ASP A 171 -12.75 -14.77 4.58
CA ASP A 171 -12.91 -14.39 6.00
C ASP A 171 -13.13 -15.60 6.93
N ARG A 172 -13.49 -16.76 6.37
CA ARG A 172 -13.69 -18.03 7.09
C ARG A 172 -12.44 -18.90 7.12
N GLY A 173 -11.28 -18.39 6.69
CA GLY A 173 -10.02 -19.12 6.74
C GLY A 173 -9.86 -20.21 5.67
N LYS A 174 -10.65 -20.20 4.59
CA LYS A 174 -10.49 -21.10 3.44
C LYS A 174 -9.99 -20.37 2.18
N PRO A 175 -8.91 -20.84 1.55
CA PRO A 175 -8.41 -20.24 0.32
C PRO A 175 -9.33 -20.52 -0.88
N ARG A 176 -9.55 -19.49 -1.69
CA ARG A 176 -10.37 -19.56 -2.91
C ARG A 176 -9.57 -19.13 -4.12
N VAL A 177 -9.76 -19.82 -5.24
CA VAL A 177 -9.13 -19.53 -6.53
C VAL A 177 -10.05 -18.65 -7.36
N TYR A 178 -9.53 -17.57 -7.92
CA TYR A 178 -10.26 -16.66 -8.79
C TYR A 178 -9.43 -16.30 -10.02
N CYS A 179 -10.11 -16.13 -11.16
CA CYS A 179 -9.47 -15.62 -12.37
C CYS A 179 -9.17 -14.13 -12.21
N ASN A 180 -7.92 -13.72 -12.47
CA ASN A 180 -7.54 -12.30 -12.38
C ASN A 180 -8.37 -11.45 -13.36
N SER A 181 -8.45 -11.86 -14.63
CA SER A 181 -9.17 -11.13 -15.66
C SER A 181 -10.64 -10.92 -15.31
N ARG A 182 -11.29 -11.93 -14.73
CA ARG A 182 -12.66 -11.80 -14.20
C ARG A 182 -12.73 -10.77 -13.08
N SER A 183 -11.81 -10.83 -12.11
CA SER A 183 -11.77 -9.90 -10.97
C SER A 183 -11.53 -8.44 -11.38
N GLN A 184 -10.82 -8.23 -12.49
CA GLN A 184 -10.57 -6.91 -13.08
C GLN A 184 -11.72 -6.44 -14.00
N GLY A 185 -12.79 -7.23 -14.18
CA GLY A 185 -13.91 -6.88 -15.06
C GLY A 185 -13.65 -7.07 -16.56
N LEU A 186 -12.61 -7.82 -16.94
CA LEU A 186 -12.23 -8.07 -18.34
C LEU A 186 -13.04 -9.21 -19.01
N GLY A 187 -14.27 -9.48 -18.53
CA GLY A 187 -15.23 -10.34 -19.23
C GLY A 187 -14.95 -11.86 -19.23
N CYS A 188 -14.39 -12.43 -18.16
CA CYS A 188 -14.22 -13.88 -18.04
C CYS A 188 -15.33 -14.52 -17.19
N ASP A 189 -15.89 -15.63 -17.67
CA ASP A 189 -17.00 -16.40 -17.06
C ASP A 189 -16.52 -17.47 -16.04
N PHE A 190 -15.21 -17.56 -15.79
CA PHE A 190 -14.61 -18.56 -14.89
C PHE A 190 -15.25 -18.58 -13.50
N SER A 191 -15.82 -19.72 -13.09
CA SER A 191 -16.40 -19.89 -11.75
C SER A 191 -15.32 -20.13 -10.70
N ALA A 192 -15.27 -19.28 -9.67
CA ALA A 192 -14.33 -19.40 -8.56
C ALA A 192 -14.75 -20.53 -7.61
N THR A 193 -13.82 -21.42 -7.26
CA THR A 193 -14.01 -22.46 -6.23
C THR A 193 -12.86 -22.49 -5.22
N PHE A 194 -12.99 -23.31 -4.18
CA PHE A 194 -11.99 -23.46 -3.14
C PHE A 194 -10.72 -24.15 -3.67
N LEU A 195 -9.57 -23.84 -3.06
CA LEU A 195 -8.28 -24.39 -3.47
C LEU A 195 -8.22 -25.92 -3.24
N ASP A 196 -8.80 -26.40 -2.13
CA ASP A 196 -8.83 -27.81 -1.74
C ASP A 196 -9.43 -28.71 -2.84
N VAL A 197 -10.48 -28.25 -3.51
CA VAL A 197 -11.09 -28.96 -4.64
C VAL A 197 -10.10 -29.21 -5.77
N TYR A 198 -9.23 -28.24 -6.07
CA TYR A 198 -8.19 -28.41 -7.10
C TYR A 198 -7.04 -29.27 -6.60
N GLU A 199 -6.63 -29.11 -5.34
CA GLU A 199 -5.58 -29.92 -4.73
C GLU A 199 -5.95 -31.40 -4.78
N THR A 200 -7.15 -31.77 -4.34
CA THR A 200 -7.63 -33.16 -4.38
C THR A 200 -7.67 -33.73 -5.81
N GLN A 201 -8.06 -32.93 -6.81
CA GLN A 201 -8.05 -33.39 -8.21
C GLN A 201 -6.63 -33.62 -8.73
N ILE A 202 -5.69 -32.75 -8.36
CA ILE A 202 -4.29 -32.85 -8.78
C ILE A 202 -3.60 -34.01 -8.07
N GLU A 203 -3.83 -34.19 -6.77
CA GLU A 203 -3.34 -35.34 -6.00
C GLU A 203 -3.80 -36.64 -6.66
N TRP A 204 -5.11 -36.77 -6.91
CA TRP A 204 -5.65 -37.94 -7.60
C TRP A 204 -5.00 -38.17 -8.97
N TYR A 205 -4.84 -37.10 -9.77
CA TYR A 205 -4.18 -37.21 -11.08
C TYR A 205 -2.74 -37.69 -10.95
N LEU A 206 -1.97 -37.12 -10.03
CA LEU A 206 -0.55 -37.47 -9.82
C LEU A 206 -0.38 -38.89 -9.29
N GLU A 207 -1.25 -39.35 -8.39
CA GLU A 207 -1.25 -40.72 -7.87
C GLU A 207 -1.52 -41.77 -8.95
N ASN A 208 -2.37 -41.43 -9.93
CA ASN A 208 -2.77 -42.32 -11.02
C ASN A 208 -2.01 -42.04 -12.33
N PHE A 209 -1.05 -41.12 -12.30
CA PHE A 209 -0.29 -40.75 -13.49
C PHE A 209 0.72 -41.85 -13.81
N VAL A 210 0.41 -42.65 -14.82
CA VAL A 210 1.32 -43.68 -15.36
C VAL A 210 1.88 -43.20 -16.69
N ILE A 211 3.21 -43.10 -16.78
CA ILE A 211 3.90 -42.85 -18.05
C ILE A 211 3.92 -44.16 -18.84
N PRO A 212 3.38 -44.23 -20.07
CA PRO A 212 3.44 -45.46 -20.87
C PRO A 212 4.89 -45.91 -21.14
N GLU A 213 5.13 -47.23 -21.21
CA GLU A 213 6.48 -47.80 -21.34
C GLU A 213 7.25 -47.28 -22.56
N ASP A 214 6.57 -47.06 -23.69
CA ASP A 214 7.21 -46.53 -24.90
C ASP A 214 7.70 -45.08 -24.69
N TYR A 215 6.95 -44.27 -23.95
CA TYR A 215 7.35 -42.93 -23.54
C TYR A 215 8.48 -42.96 -22.52
N GLN A 216 8.45 -43.88 -21.54
CA GLN A 216 9.56 -44.04 -20.60
C GLN A 216 10.86 -44.34 -21.34
N LYS A 217 10.82 -45.25 -22.31
CA LYS A 217 11.99 -45.58 -23.14
C LYS A 217 12.50 -44.37 -23.92
N LYS A 218 11.60 -43.60 -24.57
CA LYS A 218 11.97 -42.37 -25.28
C LYS A 218 12.63 -41.34 -24.35
N ILE A 219 12.11 -41.16 -23.13
CA ILE A 219 12.66 -40.24 -22.13
C ILE A 219 14.06 -40.69 -21.71
N LEU A 220 14.25 -41.97 -21.40
CA LEU A 220 15.55 -42.53 -21.01
C LEU A 220 16.59 -42.42 -22.14
N ASP A 221 16.20 -42.71 -23.38
CA ASP A 221 17.08 -42.61 -24.54
C ASP A 221 17.46 -41.14 -24.82
N ALA A 222 16.53 -40.20 -24.69
CA ALA A 222 16.82 -38.78 -24.80
C ALA A 222 17.78 -38.30 -23.70
N HIS A 223 17.60 -38.78 -22.46
CA HIS A 223 18.48 -38.46 -21.35
C HIS A 223 19.91 -38.98 -21.57
N ARG A 224 20.06 -40.24 -22.02
CA ARG A 224 21.37 -40.82 -22.36
C ARG A 224 22.09 -40.05 -23.46
N LYS A 225 21.36 -39.61 -24.50
CA LYS A 225 21.93 -38.78 -25.57
C LYS A 225 22.42 -37.42 -25.06
N LEU A 226 21.68 -36.81 -24.13
CA LEU A 226 22.10 -35.56 -23.48
C LEU A 226 23.36 -35.78 -22.65
N GLU A 227 23.42 -36.81 -21.80
CA GLU A 227 24.62 -37.11 -21.02
C GLU A 227 25.84 -37.36 -21.91
N ALA A 228 25.70 -38.16 -22.97
CA ALA A 228 26.77 -38.39 -23.94
C ALA A 228 27.25 -37.12 -24.65
N ALA A 229 26.39 -36.11 -24.81
CA ALA A 229 26.75 -34.82 -25.41
C ALA A 229 27.47 -33.87 -24.43
N TYR A 230 27.29 -34.05 -23.10
CA TYR A 230 27.99 -33.27 -22.07
C TYR A 230 29.30 -33.93 -21.59
N THR A 231 29.50 -35.22 -21.87
CA THR A 231 30.69 -35.98 -21.44
C THR A 231 31.76 -36.10 -22.54
N ASN A 232 31.46 -35.65 -23.76
CA ASN A 232 32.44 -35.42 -24.85
C ASN A 232 32.83 -33.95 -24.92
#